data_AF-A0A7Z0EHW0-F1
#
_entry.id   AF-A0A7Z0EHW0-F1
#
_cell.length_a   1.000
_cell.length_b   1.000
_cell.length_c   1.000
_cell.angle_alpha   90.00
_cell.angle_beta   90.00
_cell.angle_gamma   90.00
#
_symmetry.space_group_name_H-M   'P 1'
#
loop_
_entity.id
_entity.type
_entity.pdbx_description
1 polymer ?
#
loop_
_entity_poly.entity_id
_entity_poly.type
_entity_poly.pdbx_seq_one_letter_code
_entity_poly.pdbx_strand_id
1 'polypeptide(L)'
;MTTPSTTEDTDPRRKRLKKRAIEIWERLDRRRRGLSWAFIILGVLGAVVALWPLATTVWDLLGFTTGQAWRLAVLGGCALLLVAGVGWMNGGRTSPLRLFWLILIAWTIAAGAVAAMTVLAWLALGTPQWQPPEELTPKNLDAIATRAFAIVAGLGGVALLVIAYRRQRATENGNEREVAKLFTETFDSASEKLGSEHAAVRLAGVHALARLADEAPEGREDLVQMVIDVLCAYLRMPYAPAPENLPKNASKARQKEHRQSELEFVSFREVRHTIIRIIGNHLRVDTRWRGKNYDFNGTVFDGGDLRGAVFSGSRVDFVGAEFSGGFVNFIGAEFSDCRVFFNTAVFSGGRVDFFEAKFSGGFVNFFNSEFSGGFVNFHSAEFSGSDMNFGSAKFSGGWVYFNSAVFSGGEIHFGEALLSDGKVSFDKVSGKCPDGLLKAIKEGKSEVVIPECWRPTADSSGEQEGPAAST
;
A
#
# COMPACT_ATOMS: atom_id res chain seq x y z
N MET A 1 -12.48 38.14 10.91
CA MET A 1 -11.78 37.66 9.69
C MET A 1 -10.35 37.37 10.08
N THR A 2 -10.04 36.09 10.33
CA THR A 2 -8.72 35.59 10.69
C THR A 2 -8.30 34.62 9.59
N THR A 3 -7.16 34.88 8.97
CA THR A 3 -6.52 34.04 7.95
C THR A 3 -5.94 32.78 8.61
N PRO A 4 -6.04 31.59 8.00
CA PRO A 4 -5.38 30.40 8.54
C PRO A 4 -3.91 30.36 8.13
N SER A 5 -3.05 30.12 9.11
CA SER A 5 -1.62 29.88 8.94
C SER A 5 -1.39 28.53 8.26
N THR A 6 -0.52 28.52 7.25
CA THR A 6 -0.02 27.28 6.63
C THR A 6 1.00 26.63 7.57
N THR A 7 0.63 25.50 8.16
CA THR A 7 1.56 24.68 8.95
C THR A 7 2.55 23.98 8.03
N GLU A 8 3.83 24.27 8.26
CA GLU A 8 4.97 23.72 7.52
C GLU A 8 5.22 22.26 7.97
N ASP A 9 5.14 21.31 7.03
CA ASP A 9 5.31 19.85 7.21
C ASP A 9 6.76 19.54 7.66
N THR A 10 6.94 19.24 8.95
CA THR A 10 8.22 19.07 9.65
C THR A 10 8.66 17.61 9.83
N ASP A 11 7.98 16.61 9.24
CA ASP A 11 8.42 15.21 9.38
C ASP A 11 9.58 14.86 8.40
N PRO A 12 10.81 14.61 8.92
CA PRO A 12 11.96 14.28 8.09
C PRO A 12 11.85 12.89 7.42
N ARG A 13 11.05 11.95 7.96
CA ARG A 13 10.85 10.62 7.36
C ARG A 13 9.93 10.69 6.15
N ARG A 14 8.84 11.45 6.24
CA ARG A 14 7.92 11.70 5.12
C ARG A 14 8.60 12.45 3.97
N LYS A 15 9.48 13.42 4.28
CA LYS A 15 10.32 14.10 3.28
C LYS A 15 11.27 13.12 2.58
N ARG A 16 11.90 12.19 3.31
CA ARG A 16 12.79 11.17 2.71
C ARG A 16 12.04 10.17 1.83
N LEU A 17 10.83 9.75 2.23
CA LEU A 17 10.00 8.82 1.45
C LEU A 17 9.45 9.48 0.17
N LYS A 18 8.96 10.72 0.26
CA LYS A 18 8.57 11.50 -0.93
C LYS A 18 9.76 11.70 -1.88
N LYS A 19 10.95 12.01 -1.35
CA LYS A 19 12.17 12.17 -2.16
C LYS A 19 12.57 10.87 -2.86
N ARG A 20 12.53 9.72 -2.17
CA ARG A 20 12.81 8.40 -2.78
C ARG A 20 11.77 8.00 -3.82
N ALA A 21 10.48 8.24 -3.57
CA ALA A 21 9.42 7.95 -4.52
C ALA A 21 9.56 8.79 -5.80
N ILE A 22 9.89 10.08 -5.67
CA ILE A 22 10.16 10.98 -6.80
C ILE A 22 11.40 10.52 -7.58
N GLU A 23 12.48 10.13 -6.90
CA GLU A 23 13.70 9.62 -7.57
C GLU A 23 13.46 8.30 -8.33
N ILE A 24 12.63 7.40 -7.80
CA ILE A 24 12.26 6.14 -8.47
C ILE A 24 11.37 6.42 -9.68
N TRP A 25 10.38 7.32 -9.53
CA TRP A 25 9.50 7.71 -10.61
C TRP A 25 10.25 8.42 -11.73
N GLU A 26 11.21 9.28 -11.40
CA GLU A 26 12.10 9.92 -12.39
C GLU A 26 13.03 8.93 -13.09
N ARG A 27 13.49 7.86 -12.41
CA ARG A 27 14.29 6.81 -13.05
C ARG A 27 13.45 5.96 -14.00
N LEU A 28 12.24 5.58 -13.60
CA LEU A 28 11.32 4.80 -14.43
C LEU A 28 10.84 5.60 -15.65
N ASP A 29 10.50 6.87 -15.46
CA ASP A 29 10.07 7.77 -16.54
C ASP A 29 11.24 8.08 -17.50
N ARG A 30 12.47 8.24 -17.01
CA ARG A 30 13.67 8.31 -17.87
C ARG A 30 13.86 7.04 -18.71
N ARG A 31 13.63 5.86 -18.13
CA ARG A 31 13.78 4.57 -18.83
C ARG A 31 12.69 4.36 -19.89
N ARG A 32 11.45 4.74 -19.59
CA ARG A 32 10.29 4.68 -20.51
C ARG A 32 10.43 5.69 -21.66
N ARG A 33 10.88 6.91 -21.36
CA ARG A 33 11.26 7.90 -22.38
C ARG A 33 12.38 7.35 -23.27
N GLY A 34 13.45 6.82 -22.68
CA GLY A 34 14.57 6.22 -23.41
C GLY A 34 14.15 5.13 -24.41
N LEU A 35 13.23 4.23 -24.04
CA LEU A 35 12.70 3.21 -24.97
C LEU A 35 11.90 3.83 -26.13
N SER A 36 11.03 4.81 -25.86
CA SER A 36 10.24 5.47 -26.92
C SER A 36 11.12 6.24 -27.91
N TRP A 37 12.23 6.83 -27.44
CA TRP A 37 13.19 7.53 -28.30
C TRP A 37 14.05 6.57 -29.11
N ALA A 38 14.39 5.39 -28.57
CA ALA A 38 15.11 4.36 -29.31
C ALA A 38 14.34 3.89 -30.56
N PHE A 39 13.01 3.75 -30.47
CA PHE A 39 12.19 3.38 -31.63
C PHE A 39 12.09 4.48 -32.69
N ILE A 40 12.02 5.76 -32.28
CA ILE A 40 12.01 6.89 -33.21
C ILE A 40 13.37 7.01 -33.91
N ILE A 41 14.47 6.87 -33.16
CA ILE A 41 15.83 6.91 -33.71
C ILE A 41 16.06 5.74 -34.66
N LEU A 42 15.65 4.51 -34.30
CA LEU A 42 15.71 3.36 -35.19
C LEU A 42 14.87 3.54 -36.46
N GLY A 43 13.68 4.14 -36.34
CA GLY A 43 12.80 4.42 -37.47
C GLY A 43 13.40 5.45 -38.44
N VAL A 44 13.99 6.52 -37.91
CA VAL A 44 14.69 7.54 -38.72
C VAL A 44 15.96 6.96 -39.35
N LEU A 45 16.75 6.18 -38.60
CA LEU A 45 17.92 5.49 -39.16
C LEU A 45 17.52 4.53 -40.29
N GLY A 46 16.44 3.75 -40.08
CA GLY A 46 15.90 2.84 -41.08
C GLY A 46 15.42 3.55 -42.34
N ALA A 47 14.75 4.69 -42.20
CA ALA A 47 14.32 5.52 -43.33
C ALA A 47 15.51 6.11 -44.10
N VAL A 48 16.54 6.57 -43.40
CA VAL A 48 17.79 7.08 -44.01
C VAL A 48 18.51 5.96 -44.77
N VAL A 49 18.61 4.76 -44.21
CA VAL A 49 19.20 3.60 -44.87
C VAL A 49 18.37 3.14 -46.08
N ALA A 50 17.04 3.15 -45.98
CA ALA A 50 16.14 2.76 -47.08
C ALA A 50 16.16 3.76 -48.25
N LEU A 51 16.34 5.06 -47.96
CA LEU A 51 16.44 6.12 -48.97
C LEU A 51 17.88 6.31 -49.49
N TRP A 52 18.87 5.68 -48.87
CA TRP A 52 20.28 5.76 -49.22
C TRP A 52 20.59 5.38 -50.68
N PRO A 53 20.03 4.29 -51.26
CA PRO A 53 20.31 3.91 -52.64
C PRO A 53 19.77 4.95 -53.63
N LEU A 54 18.58 5.49 -53.36
CA LEU A 54 17.98 6.56 -54.14
C LEU A 54 18.83 7.83 -54.11
N ALA A 55 19.31 8.22 -52.94
CA ALA A 55 20.23 9.35 -52.79
C ALA A 55 21.53 9.13 -53.58
N THR A 56 22.12 7.93 -53.55
CA THR A 56 23.33 7.62 -54.32
C THR A 56 23.08 7.61 -55.83
N THR A 57 21.96 7.07 -56.29
CA THR A 57 21.64 7.05 -57.73
C THR A 57 21.41 8.44 -58.29
N VAL A 58 20.77 9.33 -57.54
CA VAL A 58 20.61 10.74 -57.92
C VAL A 58 21.97 11.46 -57.92
N TRP A 59 22.85 11.14 -56.98
CA TRP A 59 24.17 11.77 -56.83
C TRP A 59 25.19 11.34 -57.90
N ASP A 60 25.14 10.08 -58.32
CA ASP A 60 25.97 9.58 -59.43
C ASP A 60 25.44 10.10 -60.78
N LEU A 61 24.12 10.31 -60.91
CA LEU A 61 23.50 10.96 -62.08
C LEU A 61 23.92 12.44 -62.23
N LEU A 62 24.27 13.08 -61.11
CA LEU A 62 24.75 14.47 -61.01
C LEU A 62 26.24 14.65 -61.38
N GLY A 63 26.97 13.57 -61.68
CA GLY A 63 28.34 13.64 -62.23
C GLY A 63 29.45 14.00 -61.23
N PHE A 64 29.16 14.09 -59.93
CA PHE A 64 30.16 14.41 -58.89
C PHE A 64 31.07 13.22 -58.57
N THR A 65 32.03 12.93 -59.46
CA THR A 65 33.02 11.85 -59.29
C THR A 65 34.34 12.37 -58.72
N THR A 66 34.37 12.94 -57.51
CA THR A 66 35.63 13.13 -56.78
C THR A 66 35.48 13.08 -55.25
N GLY A 67 36.08 12.05 -54.64
CA GLY A 67 36.53 12.02 -53.24
C GLY A 67 35.53 11.58 -52.17
N GLN A 68 35.84 10.51 -51.42
CA GLN A 68 35.06 9.98 -50.29
C GLN A 68 34.85 10.95 -49.11
N ALA A 69 35.53 12.11 -49.08
CA ALA A 69 35.54 13.05 -47.96
C ALA A 69 34.19 13.74 -47.71
N TRP A 70 33.42 14.05 -48.77
CA TRP A 70 32.12 14.71 -48.61
C TRP A 70 31.06 13.77 -47.98
N ARG A 71 31.20 12.46 -48.19
CA ARG A 71 30.31 11.43 -47.60
C ARG A 71 30.40 11.41 -46.07
N LEU A 72 31.60 11.64 -45.53
CA LEU A 72 31.82 11.75 -44.07
C LEU A 72 31.35 13.10 -43.52
N ALA A 73 31.44 14.18 -44.30
CA ALA A 73 30.96 15.51 -43.89
C ALA A 73 29.43 15.56 -43.77
N VAL A 74 28.69 14.92 -44.69
CA VAL A 74 27.23 14.82 -44.63
C VAL A 74 26.78 13.95 -43.46
N LEU A 75 27.43 12.81 -43.22
CA LEU A 75 27.18 11.97 -42.04
C LEU A 75 27.47 12.71 -40.73
N GLY A 76 28.57 13.47 -40.67
CA GLY A 76 28.91 14.32 -39.53
C GLY A 76 27.91 15.44 -39.28
N GLY A 77 27.41 16.09 -40.34
CA GLY A 77 26.38 17.13 -40.25
C GLY A 77 25.04 16.60 -39.78
N CYS A 78 24.59 15.46 -40.29
CA CYS A 78 23.36 14.80 -39.83
C CYS A 78 23.47 14.32 -38.37
N ALA A 79 24.63 13.80 -37.95
CA ALA A 79 24.88 13.41 -36.57
C ALA A 79 24.88 14.63 -35.61
N LEU A 80 25.49 15.75 -36.01
CA LEU A 80 25.48 16.99 -35.23
C LEU A 80 24.08 17.60 -35.09
N LEU A 81 23.26 17.55 -36.14
CA LEU A 81 21.87 18.01 -36.08
C LEU A 81 20.99 17.11 -35.20
N LEU A 82 21.23 15.79 -35.20
CA LEU A 82 20.57 14.87 -34.28
C LEU A 82 20.96 15.14 -32.82
N VAL A 83 22.25 15.39 -32.54
CA VAL A 83 22.73 15.71 -31.18
C VAL A 83 22.20 17.07 -30.71
N ALA A 84 22.16 18.08 -31.58
CA ALA A 84 21.60 19.40 -31.28
C ALA A 84 20.08 19.34 -31.04
N GLY A 85 19.34 18.54 -31.83
CA GLY A 85 17.91 18.30 -31.64
C GLY A 85 17.59 17.60 -30.32
N VAL A 86 18.39 16.60 -29.94
CA VAL A 86 18.23 15.87 -28.67
C VAL A 86 18.58 16.75 -27.46
N GLY A 87 19.58 17.64 -27.58
CA GLY A 87 19.96 18.57 -26.52
C GLY A 87 18.89 19.62 -26.20
N TRP A 88 18.15 20.10 -27.20
CA TRP A 88 17.11 21.12 -27.01
C TRP A 88 15.80 20.57 -26.42
N MET A 89 15.51 19.28 -26.61
CA MET A 89 14.23 18.66 -26.23
C MET A 89 14.16 18.13 -24.79
N ASN A 90 15.22 18.22 -24.00
CA ASN A 90 15.26 17.74 -22.61
C ASN A 90 14.66 18.73 -21.57
N GLY A 91 14.10 19.87 -22.02
CA GLY A 91 13.57 20.94 -21.18
C GLY A 91 12.06 20.91 -20.90
N GLY A 92 11.61 20.00 -20.03
CA GLY A 92 10.41 20.18 -19.20
C GLY A 92 9.02 19.87 -19.79
N ARG A 93 8.15 19.33 -18.91
CA ARG A 93 6.73 18.94 -19.07
C ARG A 93 6.06 19.51 -20.34
N THR A 94 5.75 18.62 -21.27
CA THR A 94 5.11 18.96 -22.55
C THR A 94 3.62 19.27 -22.34
N SER A 95 3.25 20.55 -22.39
CA SER A 95 1.86 20.94 -22.62
C SER A 95 1.43 20.53 -24.04
N PRO A 96 0.14 20.22 -24.28
CA PRO A 96 -0.34 19.83 -25.62
C PRO A 96 -0.05 20.89 -26.68
N LEU A 97 0.02 22.17 -26.29
CA LEU A 97 0.40 23.28 -27.16
C LEU A 97 1.87 23.21 -27.62
N ARG A 98 2.81 22.80 -26.75
CA ARG A 98 4.21 22.61 -27.13
C ARG A 98 4.38 21.49 -28.14
N LEU A 99 3.64 20.39 -27.98
CA LEU A 99 3.71 19.27 -28.93
C LEU A 99 3.21 19.68 -30.32
N PHE A 100 2.13 20.46 -30.39
CA PHE A 100 1.62 21.01 -31.65
C PHE A 100 2.66 21.89 -32.36
N TRP A 101 3.29 22.82 -31.64
CA TRP A 101 4.34 23.69 -32.20
C TRP A 101 5.59 22.92 -32.63
N LEU A 102 6.00 21.90 -31.88
CA LEU A 102 7.13 21.04 -32.26
C LEU A 102 6.84 20.24 -33.53
N ILE A 103 5.64 19.69 -33.68
CA ILE A 103 5.22 19.01 -34.92
C ILE A 103 5.24 20.00 -36.09
N LEU A 104 4.72 21.22 -35.88
CA LEU A 104 4.66 22.24 -36.93
C LEU A 104 6.06 22.70 -37.36
N ILE A 105 6.98 22.92 -36.42
CA ILE A 105 8.39 23.24 -36.69
C ILE A 105 9.11 22.08 -37.40
N ALA A 106 8.86 20.83 -37.01
CA ALA A 106 9.45 19.68 -37.68
C ALA A 106 8.99 19.57 -39.14
N TRP A 107 7.70 19.80 -39.41
CA TRP A 107 7.16 19.82 -40.76
C TRP A 107 7.69 20.98 -41.61
N THR A 108 7.86 22.18 -41.04
CA THR A 108 8.42 23.31 -41.77
C THR A 108 9.90 23.10 -42.10
N ILE A 109 10.68 22.54 -41.18
CA ILE A 109 12.08 22.18 -41.44
C ILE A 109 12.17 21.10 -42.52
N ALA A 110 11.34 20.05 -42.45
CA ALA A 110 11.33 18.98 -43.46
C ALA A 110 10.95 19.51 -44.85
N ALA A 111 9.90 20.33 -44.94
CA ALA A 111 9.48 20.97 -46.20
C ALA A 111 10.57 21.90 -46.74
N GLY A 112 11.21 22.68 -45.85
CA GLY A 112 12.33 23.55 -46.21
C GLY A 112 13.54 22.77 -46.74
N ALA A 113 13.87 21.63 -46.12
CA ALA A 113 14.96 20.77 -46.58
C ALA A 113 14.67 20.17 -47.96
N VAL A 114 13.43 19.72 -48.21
CA VAL A 114 13.02 19.22 -49.54
C VAL A 114 13.13 20.33 -50.58
N ALA A 115 12.63 21.53 -50.28
CA ALA A 115 12.72 22.69 -51.17
C ALA A 115 14.18 23.09 -51.46
N ALA A 116 15.04 23.06 -50.44
CA ALA A 116 16.46 23.35 -50.60
C ALA A 116 17.16 22.29 -51.47
N MET A 117 16.84 21.01 -51.28
CA MET A 117 17.36 19.92 -52.11
C MET A 117 16.90 20.03 -53.57
N THR A 118 15.64 20.40 -53.84
CA THR A 118 15.17 20.62 -55.22
C THR A 118 15.82 21.83 -55.87
N VAL A 119 16.00 22.95 -55.14
CA VAL A 119 16.71 24.13 -55.66
C VAL A 119 18.18 23.82 -55.94
N LEU A 120 18.86 23.09 -55.04
CA LEU A 120 20.23 22.63 -55.26
C LEU A 120 20.34 21.69 -56.47
N ALA A 121 19.38 20.79 -56.65
CA ALA A 121 19.31 19.92 -57.82
C ALA A 121 19.11 20.72 -59.12
N TRP A 122 18.26 21.76 -59.11
CA TRP A 122 18.08 22.65 -60.26
C TRP A 122 19.32 23.47 -60.58
N LEU A 123 20.04 23.93 -59.57
CA LEU A 123 21.30 24.65 -59.76
C LEU A 123 22.42 23.75 -60.30
N ALA A 124 22.44 22.47 -59.89
CA ALA A 124 23.47 21.51 -60.30
C ALA A 124 23.20 20.85 -61.68
N LEU A 125 21.93 20.57 -62.03
CA LEU A 125 21.56 19.89 -63.28
C LEU A 125 21.05 20.83 -64.38
N GLY A 126 20.91 22.12 -64.07
CA GLY A 126 20.14 23.06 -64.88
C GLY A 126 18.64 22.99 -64.58
N THR A 127 17.92 24.06 -64.91
CA THR A 127 16.47 24.08 -64.77
C THR A 127 15.86 23.07 -65.75
N PRO A 128 14.99 22.15 -65.29
CA PRO A 128 14.36 21.20 -66.18
C PRO A 128 13.53 21.97 -67.20
N GLN A 129 13.88 21.86 -68.49
CA GLN A 129 13.08 22.42 -69.56
C GLN A 129 11.76 21.65 -69.58
N TRP A 130 10.70 22.28 -69.07
CA TRP A 130 9.36 21.69 -69.06
C TRP A 130 8.86 21.68 -70.50
N GLN A 131 9.14 20.59 -71.22
CA GLN A 131 8.52 20.28 -72.51
C GLN A 131 7.25 19.49 -72.18
N PRO A 132 6.06 20.11 -72.14
CA PRO A 132 4.83 19.36 -71.99
C PRO A 132 4.75 18.35 -73.15
N PRO A 133 4.43 17.07 -72.90
CA PRO A 133 4.28 16.10 -73.97
C PRO A 133 3.18 16.60 -74.91
N GLU A 134 3.49 16.75 -76.20
CA GLU A 134 2.51 17.17 -77.22
C GLU A 134 1.34 16.17 -77.34
N GLU A 135 1.55 14.92 -76.90
CA GLU A 135 0.49 13.92 -76.71
C GLU A 135 0.68 13.10 -75.42
N LEU A 136 -0.35 13.05 -74.58
CA LEU A 136 -0.40 12.20 -73.39
C LEU A 136 -0.63 10.74 -73.79
N THR A 137 0.46 9.99 -73.95
CA THR A 137 0.37 8.54 -74.18
C THR A 137 -0.23 7.84 -72.95
N PRO A 138 -1.17 6.89 -73.09
CA PRO A 138 -1.89 6.25 -71.98
C PRO A 138 -0.98 5.66 -70.89
N LYS A 139 0.20 5.19 -71.28
CA LYS A 139 1.22 4.58 -70.41
C LYS A 139 1.79 5.56 -69.37
N ASN A 140 1.87 6.85 -69.70
CA ASN A 140 2.38 7.88 -68.78
C ASN A 140 1.31 8.30 -67.76
N LEU A 141 0.04 8.30 -68.16
CA LEU A 141 -1.09 8.54 -67.25
C LEU A 141 -1.22 7.43 -66.20
N ASP A 142 -1.03 6.17 -66.61
CA ASP A 142 -1.09 5.02 -65.70
C ASP A 142 0.04 5.04 -64.65
N ALA A 143 1.26 5.41 -65.05
CA ALA A 143 2.40 5.53 -64.13
C ALA A 143 2.23 6.69 -63.12
N ILE A 144 1.68 7.82 -63.54
CA ILE A 144 1.38 8.96 -62.67
C ILE A 144 0.24 8.61 -61.72
N ALA A 145 -0.84 8.01 -62.23
CA ALA A 145 -1.98 7.57 -61.41
C ALA A 145 -1.54 6.56 -60.36
N THR A 146 -0.75 5.55 -60.74
CA THR A 146 -0.26 4.50 -59.82
C THR A 146 0.55 5.09 -58.65
N ARG A 147 1.45 6.04 -58.93
CA ARG A 147 2.25 6.70 -57.88
C ARG A 147 1.38 7.59 -56.99
N ALA A 148 0.43 8.33 -57.56
CA ALA A 148 -0.51 9.16 -56.80
C ALA A 148 -1.40 8.29 -55.88
N PHE A 149 -1.92 7.17 -56.38
CA PHE A 149 -2.70 6.22 -55.58
C PHE A 149 -1.87 5.59 -54.46
N ALA A 150 -0.60 5.23 -54.70
CA ALA A 150 0.27 4.70 -53.66
C ALA A 150 0.52 5.69 -52.51
N ILE A 151 0.71 6.99 -52.83
CA ILE A 151 0.90 8.04 -51.83
C ILE A 151 -0.40 8.25 -51.02
N VAL A 152 -1.55 8.35 -51.68
CA VAL A 152 -2.84 8.53 -51.02
C VAL A 152 -3.18 7.32 -50.14
N ALA A 153 -2.94 6.10 -50.62
CA ALA A 153 -3.14 4.88 -49.85
C ALA A 153 -2.20 4.80 -48.65
N GLY A 154 -0.92 5.18 -48.81
CA GLY A 154 0.05 5.24 -47.71
C GLY A 154 -0.37 6.24 -46.61
N LEU A 155 -0.78 7.44 -47.00
CA LEU A 155 -1.28 8.46 -46.07
C LEU A 155 -2.58 8.02 -45.37
N GLY A 156 -3.49 7.38 -46.12
CA GLY A 156 -4.72 6.80 -45.57
C GLY A 156 -4.46 5.70 -44.55
N GLY A 157 -3.50 4.81 -44.83
CA GLY A 157 -3.10 3.75 -43.90
C GLY A 157 -2.51 4.28 -42.59
N VAL A 158 -1.66 5.30 -42.65
CA VAL A 158 -1.10 5.97 -41.47
C VAL A 158 -2.21 6.66 -40.66
N ALA A 159 -3.15 7.34 -41.32
CA ALA A 159 -4.28 7.97 -40.64
C ALA A 159 -5.15 6.93 -39.90
N LEU A 160 -5.45 5.79 -40.52
CA LEU A 160 -6.18 4.69 -39.89
C LEU A 160 -5.46 4.12 -38.68
N LEU A 161 -4.14 3.90 -38.76
CA LEU A 161 -3.32 3.44 -37.63
C LEU A 161 -3.36 4.43 -36.46
N VAL A 162 -3.23 5.73 -36.73
CA VAL A 162 -3.29 6.77 -35.70
C VAL A 162 -4.68 6.83 -35.06
N ILE A 163 -5.75 6.73 -35.85
CA ILE A 163 -7.13 6.71 -35.34
C ILE A 163 -7.36 5.45 -34.48
N ALA A 164 -6.92 4.28 -34.95
CA ALA A 164 -7.04 3.03 -34.20
C ALA A 164 -6.27 3.10 -32.87
N TYR A 165 -5.03 3.60 -32.88
CA TYR A 165 -4.23 3.80 -31.67
C TYR A 165 -4.87 4.81 -30.70
N ARG A 166 -5.33 5.95 -31.21
CA ARG A 166 -6.01 6.97 -30.37
C ARG A 166 -7.31 6.42 -29.79
N ARG A 167 -8.07 5.66 -30.57
CA ARG A 167 -9.31 5.02 -30.12
C ARG A 167 -9.00 4.02 -29.02
N GLN A 168 -8.05 3.11 -29.24
CA GLN A 168 -7.61 2.14 -28.23
C GLN A 168 -7.23 2.83 -26.92
N ARG A 169 -6.38 3.87 -26.98
CA ARG A 169 -5.91 4.59 -25.79
C ARG A 169 -7.02 5.39 -25.09
N ALA A 170 -7.98 5.90 -25.84
CA ALA A 170 -9.15 6.58 -25.26
C ALA A 170 -10.08 5.58 -24.56
N THR A 171 -10.27 4.38 -25.13
CA THR A 171 -11.08 3.31 -24.54
C THR A 171 -10.44 2.72 -23.30
N GLU A 172 -9.14 2.44 -23.31
CA GLU A 172 -8.37 1.96 -22.14
C GLU A 172 -8.48 2.93 -20.96
N ASN A 173 -8.22 4.23 -21.21
CA ASN A 173 -8.38 5.26 -20.18
C ASN A 173 -9.84 5.45 -19.72
N GLY A 174 -10.81 5.17 -20.59
CA GLY A 174 -12.24 5.22 -20.28
C GLY A 174 -12.64 4.14 -19.28
N ASN A 175 -12.21 2.90 -19.55
CA ASN A 175 -12.51 1.74 -18.71
C ASN A 175 -11.92 1.89 -17.29
N GLU A 176 -10.67 2.36 -17.17
CA GLU A 176 -10.06 2.58 -15.84
C GLU A 176 -10.82 3.60 -15.01
N ARG A 177 -11.30 4.68 -15.65
CA ARG A 177 -12.11 5.71 -14.97
C ARG A 177 -13.47 5.17 -14.56
N GLU A 178 -14.09 4.34 -15.39
CA GLU A 178 -15.38 3.73 -15.09
C GLU A 178 -15.29 2.76 -13.91
N VAL A 179 -14.26 1.91 -13.87
CA VAL A 179 -13.99 1.02 -12.74
C VAL A 179 -13.75 1.82 -11.46
N ALA A 180 -12.94 2.87 -11.52
CA ALA A 180 -12.71 3.74 -10.37
C ALA A 180 -14.01 4.42 -9.90
N LYS A 181 -14.84 4.91 -10.83
CA LYS A 181 -16.13 5.54 -10.53
C LYS A 181 -17.09 4.56 -9.87
N LEU A 182 -17.23 3.36 -10.43
CA LEU A 182 -18.09 2.30 -9.91
C LEU A 182 -17.67 1.88 -8.50
N PHE A 183 -16.36 1.77 -8.26
CA PHE A 183 -15.83 1.49 -6.92
C PHE A 183 -16.24 2.59 -5.94
N THR A 184 -16.00 3.87 -6.28
CA THR A 184 -16.37 5.01 -5.42
C THR A 184 -17.88 5.05 -5.14
N GLU A 185 -18.72 4.88 -6.15
CA GLU A 185 -20.18 4.88 -5.97
C GLU A 185 -20.66 3.72 -5.08
N THR A 186 -20.08 2.53 -5.25
CA THR A 186 -20.40 1.37 -4.42
C THR A 186 -19.91 1.56 -2.98
N PHE A 187 -18.73 2.15 -2.81
CA PHE A 187 -18.16 2.50 -1.51
C PHE A 187 -19.05 3.50 -0.76
N ASP A 188 -19.46 4.58 -1.44
CA ASP A 188 -20.32 5.61 -0.86
C ASP A 188 -21.66 5.02 -0.45
N SER A 189 -22.30 4.22 -1.31
CA SER A 189 -23.57 3.55 -1.00
C SER A 189 -23.45 2.56 0.17
N ALA A 190 -22.36 1.80 0.24
CA ALA A 190 -22.14 0.85 1.33
C ALA A 190 -21.85 1.57 2.66
N SER A 191 -21.11 2.68 2.61
CA SER A 191 -20.82 3.54 3.76
C SER A 191 -22.08 4.24 4.29
N GLU A 192 -22.96 4.71 3.41
CA GLU A 192 -24.26 5.27 3.78
C GLU A 192 -25.13 4.24 4.50
N LYS A 193 -25.17 2.99 3.99
CA LYS A 193 -25.87 1.88 4.66
C LYS A 193 -25.30 1.58 6.05
N LEU A 194 -23.97 1.58 6.18
CA LEU A 194 -23.29 1.38 7.47
C LEU A 194 -23.66 2.47 8.50
N GLY A 195 -23.90 3.69 8.05
CA GLY A 195 -24.33 4.83 8.86
C GLY A 195 -25.82 4.87 9.21
N SER A 196 -26.62 3.87 8.80
CA SER A 196 -28.06 3.85 9.05
C SER A 196 -28.41 3.66 10.54
N GLU A 197 -29.52 4.26 10.98
CA GLU A 197 -30.11 4.01 12.31
C GLU A 197 -30.64 2.57 12.46
N HIS A 198 -30.92 1.88 11.35
CA HIS A 198 -31.44 0.52 11.36
C HIS A 198 -30.34 -0.52 11.27
N ALA A 199 -30.25 -1.39 12.28
CA ALA A 199 -29.20 -2.41 12.37
C ALA A 199 -29.13 -3.35 11.16
N ALA A 200 -30.27 -3.77 10.61
CA ALA A 200 -30.32 -4.61 9.41
C ALA A 200 -29.67 -3.92 8.18
N VAL A 201 -29.87 -2.61 8.03
CA VAL A 201 -29.25 -1.81 6.96
C VAL A 201 -27.75 -1.67 7.20
N ARG A 202 -27.33 -1.47 8.46
CA ARG A 202 -25.91 -1.45 8.82
C ARG A 202 -25.21 -2.77 8.50
N LEU A 203 -25.83 -3.91 8.83
CA LEU A 203 -25.32 -5.23 8.48
C LEU A 203 -25.18 -5.41 6.97
N ALA A 204 -26.15 -4.94 6.19
CA ALA A 204 -26.04 -4.94 4.72
C ALA A 204 -24.87 -4.06 4.24
N GLY A 205 -24.65 -2.90 4.87
CA GLY A 205 -23.51 -2.03 4.62
C GLY A 205 -22.17 -2.71 4.91
N VAL A 206 -22.04 -3.38 6.06
CA VAL A 206 -20.84 -4.15 6.44
C VAL A 206 -20.52 -5.23 5.39
N HIS A 207 -21.52 -6.02 4.99
CA HIS A 207 -21.32 -7.07 3.98
C HIS A 207 -21.00 -6.50 2.59
N ALA A 208 -21.62 -5.39 2.21
CA ALA A 208 -21.33 -4.72 0.94
C ALA A 208 -19.90 -4.15 0.91
N LEU A 209 -19.44 -3.54 2.01
CA LEU A 209 -18.06 -3.09 2.17
C LEU A 209 -17.08 -4.26 2.07
N ALA A 210 -17.32 -5.35 2.80
CA ALA A 210 -16.46 -6.53 2.75
C ALA A 210 -16.31 -7.07 1.32
N ARG A 211 -17.43 -7.25 0.62
CA ARG A 211 -17.44 -7.67 -0.79
C ARG A 211 -16.70 -6.68 -1.70
N LEU A 212 -16.85 -5.38 -1.46
CA LEU A 212 -16.16 -4.35 -2.23
C LEU A 212 -14.63 -4.42 -2.06
N ALA A 213 -14.15 -4.72 -0.85
CA ALA A 213 -12.73 -4.98 -0.62
C ALA A 213 -12.26 -6.22 -1.39
N ASP A 214 -13.05 -7.28 -1.39
CA ASP A 214 -12.73 -8.52 -2.12
C ASP A 214 -12.67 -8.30 -3.64
N GLU A 215 -13.52 -7.41 -4.18
CA GLU A 215 -13.63 -7.08 -5.60
C GLU A 215 -12.75 -5.88 -6.03
N ALA A 216 -11.95 -5.31 -5.13
CA ALA A 216 -11.09 -4.18 -5.46
C ALA A 216 -10.15 -4.51 -6.65
N PRO A 217 -9.88 -3.58 -7.58
CA PRO A 217 -9.00 -3.82 -8.72
C PRO A 217 -7.61 -4.34 -8.31
N GLU A 218 -7.01 -5.20 -9.14
CA GLU A 218 -5.65 -5.69 -8.90
C GLU A 218 -4.64 -4.53 -8.81
N GLY A 219 -3.69 -4.64 -7.87
CA GLY A 219 -2.71 -3.59 -7.61
C GLY A 219 -3.25 -2.38 -6.83
N ARG A 220 -4.54 -2.36 -6.48
CA ARG A 220 -5.17 -1.32 -5.64
C ARG A 220 -5.37 -1.77 -4.20
N GLU A 221 -4.26 -2.21 -3.62
CA GLU A 221 -4.16 -2.63 -2.22
C GLU A 221 -4.54 -1.54 -1.22
N ASP A 222 -4.47 -0.27 -1.65
CA ASP A 222 -4.94 0.91 -0.92
C ASP A 222 -6.46 0.92 -0.71
N LEU A 223 -7.23 0.39 -1.67
CA LEU A 223 -8.70 0.35 -1.58
C LEU A 223 -9.18 -0.71 -0.58
N VAL A 224 -8.49 -1.86 -0.53
CA VAL A 224 -8.73 -2.89 0.50
C VAL A 224 -8.47 -2.33 1.90
N GLN A 225 -7.35 -1.61 2.06
CA GLN A 225 -7.02 -0.95 3.32
C GLN A 225 -8.07 0.10 3.70
N MET A 226 -8.54 0.91 2.74
CA MET A 226 -9.57 1.92 3.00
C MET A 226 -10.87 1.33 3.55
N VAL A 227 -11.32 0.19 3.01
CA VAL A 227 -12.49 -0.52 3.54
C VAL A 227 -12.25 -1.01 4.96
N ILE A 228 -11.09 -1.63 5.21
CA ILE A 228 -10.70 -2.09 6.55
C ILE A 228 -10.68 -0.93 7.54
N ASP A 229 -10.17 0.23 7.13
CA ASP A 229 -10.11 1.44 7.97
C ASP A 229 -11.53 1.92 8.36
N VAL A 230 -12.50 1.87 7.45
CA VAL A 230 -13.91 2.21 7.75
C VAL A 230 -14.54 1.21 8.72
N LEU A 231 -14.32 -0.08 8.51
CA LEU A 231 -14.82 -1.12 9.40
C LEU A 231 -14.21 -1.00 10.80
N CYS A 232 -12.91 -0.73 10.89
CA CYS A 232 -12.20 -0.47 12.14
C CYS A 232 -12.70 0.83 12.80
N ALA A 233 -12.93 1.89 12.02
CA ALA A 233 -13.49 3.14 12.54
C ALA A 233 -14.88 2.95 13.16
N TYR A 234 -15.71 2.09 12.58
CA TYR A 234 -17.01 1.72 13.18
C TYR A 234 -16.84 1.06 14.55
N LEU A 235 -15.84 0.19 14.73
CA LEU A 235 -15.55 -0.45 16.02
C LEU A 235 -15.05 0.55 17.08
N ARG A 236 -14.41 1.65 16.65
CA ARG A 236 -13.92 2.73 17.51
C ARG A 236 -14.98 3.75 17.92
N MET A 237 -16.22 3.65 17.41
CA MET A 237 -17.31 4.52 17.85
C MET A 237 -17.64 4.32 19.34
N PRO A 238 -18.19 5.34 20.02
CA PRO A 238 -18.56 5.25 21.43
C PRO A 238 -19.36 3.99 21.74
N TYR A 239 -18.93 3.27 22.77
CA TYR A 239 -19.56 2.03 23.20
C TYR A 239 -20.51 2.29 24.37
N ALA A 240 -21.77 1.91 24.19
CA ALA A 240 -22.75 1.86 25.27
C ALA A 240 -22.76 0.45 25.88
N PRO A 241 -22.44 0.28 27.18
CA PRO A 241 -22.43 -1.04 27.81
C PRO A 241 -23.84 -1.62 27.92
N ALA A 242 -23.91 -2.93 28.17
CA ALA A 242 -25.18 -3.62 28.41
C ALA A 242 -25.95 -2.92 29.55
N PRO A 243 -27.25 -2.65 29.37
CA PRO A 243 -28.04 -2.01 30.41
C PRO A 243 -28.12 -2.90 31.66
N GLU A 244 -28.06 -2.29 32.84
CA GLU A 244 -28.14 -3.01 34.11
C GLU A 244 -29.47 -3.75 34.28
N ASN A 245 -29.44 -4.90 34.94
CA ASN A 245 -30.63 -5.69 35.24
C ASN A 245 -31.68 -4.84 35.96
N LEU A 246 -32.92 -4.88 35.45
CA LEU A 246 -34.04 -4.20 36.10
C LEU A 246 -34.34 -4.80 37.49
N PRO A 247 -34.60 -3.94 38.51
CA PRO A 247 -35.22 -4.38 39.74
C PRO A 247 -36.58 -5.02 39.47
N LYS A 248 -36.92 -6.10 40.20
CA LYS A 248 -38.17 -6.85 40.01
C LYS A 248 -39.45 -5.99 40.14
N ASN A 249 -39.38 -4.87 40.84
CA ASN A 249 -40.46 -3.93 41.10
C ASN A 249 -40.41 -2.67 40.21
N ALA A 250 -39.64 -2.67 39.12
CA ALA A 250 -39.56 -1.53 38.22
C ALA A 250 -40.92 -1.16 37.59
N SER A 251 -41.16 0.15 37.43
CA SER A 251 -42.40 0.66 36.81
C SER A 251 -42.52 0.26 35.33
N LYS A 252 -43.74 0.22 34.80
CA LYS A 252 -43.99 -0.10 33.37
C LYS A 252 -43.24 0.85 32.41
N ALA A 253 -43.09 2.13 32.77
CA ALA A 253 -42.34 3.09 31.98
C ALA A 253 -40.84 2.73 31.94
N ARG A 254 -40.24 2.44 33.10
CA ARG A 254 -38.83 2.01 33.20
C ARG A 254 -38.56 0.68 32.50
N GLN A 255 -39.53 -0.24 32.53
CA GLN A 255 -39.45 -1.51 31.78
C GLN A 255 -39.44 -1.28 30.26
N LYS A 256 -40.21 -0.30 29.76
CA LYS A 256 -40.24 0.04 28.32
C LYS A 256 -38.93 0.68 27.88
N GLU A 257 -38.40 1.62 28.66
CA GLU A 257 -37.10 2.27 28.39
C GLU A 257 -35.97 1.26 28.39
N HIS A 258 -35.89 0.39 29.40
CA HIS A 258 -34.88 -0.66 29.46
C HIS A 258 -34.95 -1.61 28.27
N ARG A 259 -36.15 -2.06 27.88
CA ARG A 259 -36.32 -2.90 26.68
C ARG A 259 -35.79 -2.21 25.43
N GLN A 260 -36.01 -0.90 25.29
CA GLN A 260 -35.50 -0.14 24.15
C GLN A 260 -33.96 -0.10 24.17
N SER A 261 -33.35 0.19 25.32
CA SER A 261 -31.90 0.17 25.48
C SER A 261 -31.29 -1.21 25.26
N GLU A 262 -31.96 -2.29 25.69
CA GLU A 262 -31.54 -3.67 25.43
C GLU A 262 -31.55 -3.97 23.92
N LEU A 263 -32.62 -3.58 23.21
CA LEU A 263 -32.72 -3.78 21.77
C LEU A 263 -31.65 -3.00 21.01
N GLU A 264 -31.37 -1.76 21.42
CA GLU A 264 -30.31 -0.93 20.85
C GLU A 264 -28.92 -1.53 21.12
N PHE A 265 -28.66 -1.96 22.35
CA PHE A 265 -27.42 -2.63 22.74
C PHE A 265 -27.18 -3.90 21.90
N VAL A 266 -28.15 -4.82 21.85
CA VAL A 266 -28.04 -6.06 21.07
C VAL A 266 -27.84 -5.74 19.59
N SER A 267 -28.61 -4.82 19.05
CA SER A 267 -28.52 -4.41 17.65
C SER A 267 -27.15 -3.83 17.26
N PHE A 268 -26.55 -3.01 18.14
CA PHE A 268 -25.23 -2.43 17.92
C PHE A 268 -24.13 -3.50 18.05
N ARG A 269 -24.26 -4.35 19.07
CA ARG A 269 -23.36 -5.48 19.32
C ARG A 269 -23.30 -6.44 18.15
N GLU A 270 -24.44 -6.80 17.56
CA GLU A 270 -24.50 -7.70 16.39
C GLU A 270 -23.73 -7.15 15.17
N VAL A 271 -23.78 -5.83 14.92
CA VAL A 271 -23.02 -5.20 13.84
C VAL A 271 -21.52 -5.27 14.12
N ARG A 272 -21.09 -4.91 15.34
CA ARG A 272 -19.68 -4.96 15.75
C ARG A 272 -19.11 -6.38 15.64
N HIS A 273 -19.83 -7.35 16.18
CA HIS A 273 -19.42 -8.77 16.16
C HIS A 273 -19.38 -9.31 14.73
N THR A 274 -20.28 -8.85 13.86
CA THR A 274 -20.23 -9.18 12.43
C THR A 274 -18.99 -8.60 11.74
N ILE A 275 -18.59 -7.37 12.06
CA ILE A 275 -17.34 -6.77 11.53
C ILE A 275 -16.13 -7.60 11.98
N ILE A 276 -16.02 -7.93 13.27
CA ILE A 276 -14.91 -8.73 13.80
C ILE A 276 -14.88 -10.12 13.14
N ARG A 277 -16.04 -10.76 13.00
CA ARG A 277 -16.17 -12.07 12.34
C ARG A 277 -15.76 -12.03 10.87
N ILE A 278 -16.13 -10.97 10.14
CA ILE A 278 -15.71 -10.77 8.74
C ILE A 278 -14.20 -10.62 8.67
N ILE A 279 -13.61 -9.77 9.51
CA ILE A 279 -12.15 -9.61 9.58
C ILE A 279 -11.48 -10.96 9.85
N GLY A 280 -11.94 -11.68 10.89
CA GLY A 280 -11.40 -12.99 11.25
C GLY A 280 -11.51 -14.02 10.12
N ASN A 281 -12.66 -14.08 9.44
CA ASN A 281 -12.86 -14.99 8.31
C ASN A 281 -11.88 -14.73 7.17
N HIS A 282 -11.64 -13.47 6.80
CA HIS A 282 -10.70 -13.12 5.74
C HIS A 282 -9.24 -13.35 6.14
N LEU A 283 -8.91 -13.29 7.43
CA LEU A 283 -7.56 -13.54 7.93
C LEU A 283 -7.23 -15.03 8.08
N ARG A 284 -8.23 -15.90 8.27
CA ARG A 284 -8.06 -17.36 8.34
C ARG A 284 -7.65 -17.98 7.01
N VAL A 285 -8.13 -17.40 5.92
CA VAL A 285 -7.79 -17.81 4.55
C VAL A 285 -6.79 -16.85 3.92
N ASP A 286 -6.08 -17.30 2.89
CA ASP A 286 -5.11 -16.46 2.20
C ASP A 286 -5.80 -15.46 1.26
N THR A 287 -6.16 -14.31 1.81
CA THR A 287 -6.86 -13.23 1.09
C THR A 287 -6.03 -11.96 1.10
N ARG A 288 -6.44 -10.98 0.29
CA ARG A 288 -5.85 -9.63 0.29
C ARG A 288 -6.05 -8.84 1.59
N TRP A 289 -6.80 -9.38 2.56
CA TRP A 289 -6.90 -8.80 3.89
C TRP A 289 -5.65 -9.08 4.74
N ARG A 290 -4.90 -10.14 4.43
CA ARG A 290 -3.57 -10.35 5.02
C ARG A 290 -2.61 -9.26 4.53
N GLY A 291 -1.62 -8.90 5.35
CA GLY A 291 -0.74 -7.78 5.03
C GLY A 291 -1.32 -6.38 5.27
N LYS A 292 -2.56 -6.28 5.77
CA LYS A 292 -3.24 -5.00 6.04
C LYS A 292 -3.10 -4.56 7.48
N ASN A 293 -3.16 -3.25 7.70
CA ASN A 293 -3.14 -2.69 9.05
C ASN A 293 -4.54 -2.69 9.66
N TYR A 294 -4.61 -2.89 10.97
CA TYR A 294 -5.86 -2.93 11.72
C TYR A 294 -5.78 -1.98 12.91
N ASP A 295 -6.65 -0.97 12.93
CA ASP A 295 -6.70 0.07 13.97
C ASP A 295 -7.90 -0.13 14.88
N PHE A 296 -7.69 -0.85 15.98
CA PHE A 296 -8.67 -1.06 17.05
C PHE A 296 -8.44 -0.12 18.26
N ASN A 297 -7.75 1.00 18.09
CA ASN A 297 -7.44 1.92 19.19
C ASN A 297 -8.71 2.38 19.92
N GLY A 298 -8.71 2.31 21.24
CA GLY A 298 -9.85 2.71 22.08
C GLY A 298 -11.11 1.84 21.90
N THR A 299 -11.03 0.73 21.16
CA THR A 299 -12.18 -0.16 20.95
C THR A 299 -12.51 -0.90 22.23
N VAL A 300 -13.78 -0.91 22.63
CA VAL A 300 -14.28 -1.80 23.68
C VAL A 300 -14.70 -3.13 23.05
N PHE A 301 -14.03 -4.22 23.43
CA PHE A 301 -14.34 -5.58 23.04
C PHE A 301 -15.19 -6.26 24.11
N ASP A 302 -16.42 -6.63 23.73
CA ASP A 302 -17.38 -7.39 24.53
C ASP A 302 -17.59 -8.82 23.96
N GLY A 303 -16.60 -9.27 23.20
CA GLY A 303 -16.51 -10.54 22.50
C GLY A 303 -15.99 -10.38 21.07
N GLY A 304 -15.61 -11.50 20.46
CA GLY A 304 -15.12 -11.52 19.08
C GLY A 304 -14.40 -12.82 18.75
N ASP A 305 -14.46 -13.25 17.50
CA ASP A 305 -13.82 -14.48 17.05
C ASP A 305 -12.78 -14.22 15.96
N LEU A 306 -11.51 -14.31 16.37
CA LEU A 306 -10.31 -14.21 15.55
C LEU A 306 -9.47 -15.50 15.65
N ARG A 307 -10.10 -16.62 16.01
CA ARG A 307 -9.45 -17.95 16.06
C ARG A 307 -8.77 -18.24 14.72
N GLY A 308 -7.50 -18.64 14.74
CA GLY A 308 -6.76 -18.99 13.52
C GLY A 308 -6.57 -17.85 12.52
N ALA A 309 -6.82 -16.60 12.92
CA ALA A 309 -6.55 -15.44 12.07
C ALA A 309 -5.03 -15.30 11.88
N VAL A 310 -4.59 -15.05 10.65
CA VAL A 310 -3.18 -14.84 10.32
C VAL A 310 -2.94 -13.38 9.97
N PHE A 311 -2.21 -12.69 10.83
CA PHE A 311 -1.68 -11.36 10.62
C PHE A 311 -0.23 -11.50 10.13
N SER A 312 0.10 -10.89 8.99
CA SER A 312 1.44 -10.99 8.39
C SER A 312 1.96 -9.63 7.96
N GLY A 313 3.14 -9.22 8.44
CA GLY A 313 3.77 -7.93 8.08
C GLY A 313 2.96 -6.68 8.42
N SER A 314 1.91 -6.83 9.23
CA SER A 314 0.92 -5.79 9.51
C SER A 314 1.23 -5.00 10.80
N ARG A 315 0.65 -3.81 10.89
CA ARG A 315 0.47 -3.11 12.17
C ARG A 315 -0.92 -3.41 12.72
N VAL A 316 -0.99 -3.89 13.96
CA VAL A 316 -2.25 -4.18 14.66
C VAL A 316 -2.27 -3.37 15.94
N ASP A 317 -3.14 -2.37 16.00
CA ASP A 317 -3.20 -1.41 17.09
C ASP A 317 -4.41 -1.66 17.99
N PHE A 318 -4.15 -1.89 19.27
CA PHE A 318 -5.11 -2.01 20.37
C PHE A 318 -4.80 -0.98 21.48
N VAL A 319 -4.22 0.17 21.12
CA VAL A 319 -3.80 1.18 22.11
C VAL A 319 -5.06 1.72 22.81
N GLY A 320 -5.08 1.62 24.14
CA GLY A 320 -6.23 2.00 24.96
C GLY A 320 -7.50 1.17 24.72
N ALA A 321 -7.40 0.03 24.03
CA ALA A 321 -8.54 -0.87 23.87
C ALA A 321 -8.94 -1.47 25.23
N GLU A 322 -10.24 -1.69 25.42
CA GLU A 322 -10.78 -2.28 26.64
C GLU A 322 -11.38 -3.65 26.34
N PHE A 323 -10.93 -4.67 27.06
CA PHE A 323 -11.52 -6.00 27.10
C PHE A 323 -12.34 -6.06 28.40
N SER A 324 -13.62 -5.67 28.29
CA SER A 324 -14.50 -5.45 29.44
C SER A 324 -15.45 -6.61 29.73
N GLY A 325 -15.63 -7.53 28.77
CA GLY A 325 -16.53 -8.67 28.92
C GLY A 325 -16.54 -9.60 27.71
N GLY A 326 -17.29 -10.70 27.83
CA GLY A 326 -17.43 -11.69 26.75
C GLY A 326 -16.17 -12.52 26.52
N PHE A 327 -16.14 -13.25 25.40
CA PHE A 327 -15.04 -14.10 24.97
C PHE A 327 -14.41 -13.54 23.69
N VAL A 328 -13.16 -13.08 23.79
CA VAL A 328 -12.36 -12.64 22.64
C VAL A 328 -11.35 -13.74 22.32
N ASN A 329 -11.57 -14.40 21.19
CA ASN A 329 -10.92 -15.65 20.84
C ASN A 329 -9.81 -15.41 19.81
N PHE A 330 -8.56 -15.65 20.21
CA PHE A 330 -7.36 -15.66 19.38
C PHE A 330 -6.70 -17.05 19.35
N ILE A 331 -7.45 -18.11 19.65
CA ILE A 331 -6.90 -19.47 19.71
C ILE A 331 -6.25 -19.82 18.36
N GLY A 332 -4.97 -20.21 18.39
CA GLY A 332 -4.19 -20.54 17.21
C GLY A 332 -3.99 -19.38 16.21
N ALA A 333 -4.24 -18.12 16.62
CA ALA A 333 -3.95 -16.96 15.77
C ALA A 333 -2.44 -16.80 15.56
N GLU A 334 -2.04 -16.31 14.39
CA GLU A 334 -0.65 -16.11 14.01
C GLU A 334 -0.38 -14.63 13.76
N PHE A 335 0.71 -14.12 14.33
CA PHE A 335 1.22 -12.77 14.15
C PHE A 335 2.67 -12.86 13.68
N SER A 336 2.86 -12.86 12.36
CA SER A 336 4.16 -13.05 11.70
C SER A 336 4.70 -11.73 11.17
N ASP A 337 5.89 -11.32 11.63
CA ASP A 337 6.55 -10.04 11.30
C ASP A 337 5.65 -8.81 11.59
N CYS A 338 4.77 -8.93 12.57
CA CYS A 338 3.80 -7.89 12.93
C CYS A 338 4.32 -6.94 14.00
N ARG A 339 3.78 -5.72 14.02
CA ARG A 339 3.89 -4.82 15.18
C ARG A 339 2.53 -4.72 15.84
N VAL A 340 2.41 -5.30 17.03
CA VAL A 340 1.16 -5.39 17.79
C VAL A 340 1.25 -4.51 19.03
N PHE A 341 0.33 -3.55 19.17
CA PHE A 341 0.37 -2.54 20.24
C PHE A 341 -0.84 -2.64 21.17
N PHE A 342 -0.63 -3.06 22.41
CA PHE A 342 -1.59 -3.05 23.51
C PHE A 342 -1.25 -1.98 24.56
N ASN A 343 -0.54 -0.92 24.14
CA ASN A 343 -0.20 0.18 25.04
C ASN A 343 -1.46 0.72 25.74
N THR A 344 -1.40 0.87 27.06
CA THR A 344 -2.55 1.36 27.86
C THR A 344 -3.86 0.59 27.68
N ALA A 345 -3.82 -0.63 27.12
CA ALA A 345 -5.00 -1.48 27.01
C ALA A 345 -5.43 -1.97 28.40
N VAL A 346 -6.73 -2.17 28.58
CA VAL A 346 -7.32 -2.57 29.86
C VAL A 346 -8.04 -3.91 29.71
N PHE A 347 -7.65 -4.88 30.50
CA PHE A 347 -8.26 -6.21 30.62
C PHE A 347 -9.04 -6.27 31.95
N SER A 348 -10.16 -5.55 31.98
CA SER A 348 -11.00 -5.33 33.17
C SER A 348 -12.03 -6.43 33.39
N GLY A 349 -12.39 -7.20 32.35
CA GLY A 349 -13.36 -8.30 32.44
C GLY A 349 -13.40 -9.19 31.20
N GLY A 350 -14.03 -10.36 31.31
CA GLY A 350 -14.13 -11.32 30.20
C GLY A 350 -12.91 -12.22 30.02
N ARG A 351 -12.90 -13.00 28.94
CA ARG A 351 -11.87 -13.98 28.61
C ARG A 351 -11.20 -13.60 27.28
N VAL A 352 -9.89 -13.37 27.30
CA VAL A 352 -9.06 -13.19 26.10
C VAL A 352 -8.15 -14.41 25.98
N ASP A 353 -8.26 -15.14 24.88
CA ASP A 353 -7.64 -16.47 24.77
C ASP A 353 -6.74 -16.57 23.54
N PHE A 354 -5.44 -16.63 23.81
CA PHE A 354 -4.34 -16.84 22.89
C PHE A 354 -3.76 -18.26 23.01
N PHE A 355 -4.56 -19.25 23.43
CA PHE A 355 -4.11 -20.65 23.46
C PHE A 355 -3.54 -21.06 22.09
N GLU A 356 -2.33 -21.60 22.08
CA GLU A 356 -1.58 -21.98 20.85
C GLU A 356 -1.38 -20.84 19.84
N ALA A 357 -1.55 -19.57 20.23
CA ALA A 357 -1.24 -18.44 19.37
C ALA A 357 0.27 -18.35 19.12
N LYS A 358 0.64 -17.84 17.94
CA LYS A 358 2.03 -17.68 17.51
C LYS A 358 2.34 -16.22 17.27
N PHE A 359 3.41 -15.75 17.89
CA PHE A 359 3.99 -14.44 17.67
C PHE A 359 5.39 -14.67 17.18
N SER A 360 5.63 -14.45 15.88
CA SER A 360 6.91 -14.73 15.24
C SER A 360 7.45 -13.47 14.57
N GLY A 361 8.69 -13.10 14.88
CA GLY A 361 9.28 -11.84 14.41
C GLY A 361 8.52 -10.60 14.90
N GLY A 362 9.05 -9.42 14.60
CA GLY A 362 8.39 -8.16 14.95
C GLY A 362 8.39 -7.81 16.44
N PHE A 363 7.33 -7.15 16.91
CA PHE A 363 7.29 -6.54 18.25
C PHE A 363 5.87 -6.53 18.83
N VAL A 364 5.73 -6.95 20.10
CA VAL A 364 4.46 -6.95 20.84
C VAL A 364 4.58 -6.08 22.09
N ASN A 365 3.76 -5.03 22.19
CA ASN A 365 3.91 -4.02 23.24
C ASN A 365 2.70 -3.96 24.18
N PHE A 366 2.88 -4.36 25.43
CA PHE A 366 1.92 -4.22 26.53
C PHE A 366 2.31 -3.10 27.51
N PHE A 367 3.15 -2.15 27.09
CA PHE A 367 3.61 -1.10 27.99
C PHE A 367 2.45 -0.30 28.59
N ASN A 368 2.46 -0.16 29.91
CA ASN A 368 1.43 0.51 30.71
C ASN A 368 0.00 -0.07 30.54
N SER A 369 -0.14 -1.33 30.12
CA SER A 369 -1.45 -2.02 30.11
C SER A 369 -1.88 -2.44 31.51
N GLU A 370 -3.18 -2.56 31.75
CA GLU A 370 -3.76 -3.00 33.02
C GLU A 370 -4.53 -4.31 32.88
N PHE A 371 -4.21 -5.30 33.71
CA PHE A 371 -4.92 -6.55 33.89
C PHE A 371 -5.57 -6.53 35.27
N SER A 372 -6.86 -6.18 35.33
CA SER A 372 -7.55 -5.86 36.59
C SER A 372 -8.76 -6.75 36.92
N GLY A 373 -9.23 -7.59 35.99
CA GLY A 373 -10.39 -8.46 36.27
C GLY A 373 -10.77 -9.52 35.21
N GLY A 374 -9.94 -9.71 34.18
CA GLY A 374 -10.17 -10.71 33.13
C GLY A 374 -9.32 -11.99 33.27
N PHE A 375 -9.62 -12.99 32.42
CA PHE A 375 -8.74 -14.14 32.18
C PHE A 375 -8.03 -13.95 30.84
N VAL A 376 -6.70 -13.88 30.87
CA VAL A 376 -5.85 -13.79 29.68
C VAL A 376 -5.00 -15.05 29.59
N ASN A 377 -5.16 -15.81 28.51
CA ASN A 377 -4.54 -17.12 28.37
C ASN A 377 -3.58 -17.18 27.19
N PHE A 378 -2.30 -17.35 27.49
CA PHE A 378 -1.21 -17.62 26.56
C PHE A 378 -0.70 -19.07 26.71
N HIS A 379 -1.52 -19.99 27.21
CA HIS A 379 -1.09 -21.37 27.37
C HIS A 379 -0.68 -21.98 26.01
N SER A 380 0.50 -22.61 25.99
CA SER A 380 1.14 -23.13 24.76
C SER A 380 1.34 -22.09 23.65
N ALA A 381 1.31 -20.80 23.96
CA ALA A 381 1.64 -19.77 22.98
C ALA A 381 3.14 -19.77 22.67
N GLU A 382 3.47 -19.50 21.41
CA GLU A 382 4.85 -19.43 20.93
C GLU A 382 5.22 -17.96 20.68
N PHE A 383 6.34 -17.54 21.25
CA PHE A 383 6.96 -16.24 21.01
C PHE A 383 8.36 -16.50 20.44
N SER A 384 8.50 -16.37 19.12
CA SER A 384 9.72 -16.73 18.39
C SER A 384 10.27 -15.55 17.58
N GLY A 385 11.37 -14.94 18.04
CA GLY A 385 11.98 -13.80 17.33
C GLY A 385 11.27 -12.46 17.55
N SER A 386 10.26 -12.41 18.42
CA SER A 386 9.50 -11.20 18.74
C SER A 386 9.97 -10.61 20.07
N ASP A 387 10.26 -9.32 20.09
CA ASP A 387 10.48 -8.59 21.34
C ASP A 387 9.11 -8.29 22.00
N MET A 388 9.01 -8.52 23.31
CA MET A 388 7.78 -8.36 24.07
C MET A 388 7.98 -7.45 25.28
N ASN A 389 7.17 -6.41 25.39
CA ASN A 389 7.34 -5.40 26.43
C ASN A 389 6.11 -5.32 27.34
N PHE A 390 6.23 -5.79 28.59
CA PHE A 390 5.28 -5.61 29.70
C PHE A 390 5.75 -4.51 30.68
N GLY A 391 6.63 -3.60 30.23
CA GLY A 391 7.14 -2.53 31.06
C GLY A 391 6.02 -1.67 31.64
N SER A 392 6.08 -1.38 32.94
CA SER A 392 5.05 -0.64 33.68
C SER A 392 3.63 -1.24 33.57
N ALA A 393 3.48 -2.50 33.12
CA ALA A 393 2.18 -3.16 33.08
C ALA A 393 1.72 -3.47 34.51
N LYS A 394 0.42 -3.28 34.76
CA LYS A 394 -0.19 -3.50 36.07
C LYS A 394 -1.03 -4.77 36.05
N PHE A 395 -0.75 -5.69 36.97
CA PHE A 395 -1.52 -6.89 37.24
C PHE A 395 -2.17 -6.70 38.62
N SER A 396 -3.46 -6.40 38.64
CA SER A 396 -4.19 -5.99 39.85
C SER A 396 -5.56 -6.63 39.95
N GLY A 397 -5.63 -7.93 39.63
CA GLY A 397 -6.86 -8.71 39.57
C GLY A 397 -6.93 -9.55 38.28
N GLY A 398 -7.65 -10.67 38.32
CA GLY A 398 -7.74 -11.59 37.20
C GLY A 398 -6.58 -12.60 37.11
N TRP A 399 -6.50 -13.28 35.96
CA TRP A 399 -5.60 -14.41 35.76
C TRP A 399 -4.85 -14.30 34.42
N VAL A 400 -3.53 -14.37 34.46
CA VAL A 400 -2.68 -14.38 33.27
C VAL A 400 -1.84 -15.66 33.23
N TYR A 401 -2.11 -16.52 32.26
CA TYR A 401 -1.45 -17.83 32.14
C TYR A 401 -0.53 -17.88 30.93
N PHE A 402 0.75 -18.14 31.15
CA PHE A 402 1.77 -18.43 30.14
C PHE A 402 2.17 -19.90 30.15
N ASN A 403 1.38 -20.77 30.78
CA ASN A 403 1.81 -22.15 31.03
C ASN A 403 2.18 -22.88 29.73
N SER A 404 3.30 -23.61 29.73
CA SER A 404 3.86 -24.29 28.56
C SER A 404 4.20 -23.37 27.37
N ALA A 405 4.22 -22.04 27.55
CA ALA A 405 4.63 -21.14 26.50
C ALA A 405 6.12 -21.30 26.15
N VAL A 406 6.47 -20.94 24.92
CA VAL A 406 7.84 -21.00 24.41
C VAL A 406 8.34 -19.59 24.13
N PHE A 407 9.40 -19.19 24.82
CA PHE A 407 10.07 -17.91 24.62
C PHE A 407 11.42 -18.14 23.94
N SER A 408 11.51 -17.81 22.65
CA SER A 408 12.71 -18.04 21.83
C SER A 408 13.02 -16.83 20.94
N GLY A 409 14.30 -16.53 20.73
CA GLY A 409 14.73 -15.58 19.69
C GLY A 409 14.39 -14.09 19.88
N GLY A 410 13.72 -13.67 20.95
CA GLY A 410 13.43 -12.26 21.28
C GLY A 410 13.50 -11.97 22.78
N GLU A 411 13.55 -10.70 23.16
CA GLU A 411 13.63 -10.28 24.57
C GLU A 411 12.24 -10.02 25.16
N ILE A 412 12.04 -10.44 26.41
CA ILE A 412 10.80 -10.17 27.16
C ILE A 412 11.14 -9.30 28.36
N HIS A 413 10.50 -8.15 28.45
CA HIS A 413 10.77 -7.15 29.48
C HIS A 413 9.57 -6.96 30.40
N PHE A 414 9.80 -7.03 31.72
CA PHE A 414 8.84 -6.77 32.81
C PHE A 414 9.32 -5.61 33.71
N GLY A 415 10.18 -4.73 33.20
CA GLY A 415 10.72 -3.60 33.97
C GLY A 415 9.60 -2.73 34.53
N GLU A 416 9.61 -2.48 35.84
CA GLU A 416 8.58 -1.68 36.55
C GLU A 416 7.15 -2.24 36.46
N ALA A 417 6.98 -3.50 36.06
CA ALA A 417 5.68 -4.15 36.11
C ALA A 417 5.20 -4.27 37.56
N LEU A 418 3.93 -3.94 37.80
CA LEU A 418 3.32 -3.97 39.12
C LEU A 418 2.43 -5.21 39.27
N LEU A 419 2.93 -6.22 39.99
CA LEU A 419 2.20 -7.44 40.34
C LEU A 419 1.49 -7.25 41.69
N SER A 420 0.35 -6.57 41.71
CA SER A 420 -0.33 -6.16 42.96
C SER A 420 -1.40 -7.13 43.49
N ASP A 421 -2.11 -7.84 42.61
CA ASP A 421 -3.11 -8.87 42.96
C ASP A 421 -3.35 -9.79 41.73
N GLY A 422 -4.11 -10.87 41.90
CA GLY A 422 -4.37 -11.87 40.86
C GLY A 422 -3.29 -12.94 40.75
N LYS A 423 -3.42 -13.81 39.74
CA LYS A 423 -2.49 -14.92 39.50
C LYS A 423 -1.79 -14.75 38.16
N VAL A 424 -0.46 -14.86 38.18
CA VAL A 424 0.36 -14.94 36.97
C VAL A 424 1.14 -16.24 37.00
N SER A 425 0.98 -17.08 35.97
CA SER A 425 1.57 -18.41 35.97
C SER A 425 2.42 -18.64 34.73
N PHE A 426 3.68 -19.00 34.94
CA PHE A 426 4.67 -19.38 33.95
C PHE A 426 5.04 -20.87 34.07
N ASP A 427 4.13 -21.70 34.58
CA ASP A 427 4.41 -23.12 34.80
C ASP A 427 4.83 -23.80 33.49
N LYS A 428 5.92 -24.57 33.53
CA LYS A 428 6.50 -25.27 32.37
C LYS A 428 6.86 -24.38 31.17
N VAL A 429 7.05 -23.08 31.36
CA VAL A 429 7.60 -22.22 30.31
C VAL A 429 9.03 -22.62 29.96
N SER A 430 9.37 -22.55 28.67
CA SER A 430 10.73 -22.71 28.17
C SER A 430 11.28 -21.40 27.64
N GLY A 431 12.59 -21.17 27.81
CA GLY A 431 13.27 -19.94 27.38
C GLY A 431 14.02 -19.22 28.51
N LYS A 432 14.64 -18.09 28.18
CA LYS A 432 15.33 -17.22 29.15
C LYS A 432 14.30 -16.59 30.09
N CYS A 433 14.66 -16.44 31.37
CA CYS A 433 13.85 -15.66 32.33
C CYS A 433 13.70 -14.22 31.80
N PRO A 434 12.47 -13.67 31.72
CA PRO A 434 12.25 -12.29 31.31
C PRO A 434 12.97 -11.28 32.20
N ASP A 435 13.50 -10.22 31.59
CA ASP A 435 14.25 -9.19 32.29
C ASP A 435 13.29 -8.37 33.18
N GLY A 436 13.67 -8.12 34.43
CA GLY A 436 12.84 -7.39 35.40
C GLY A 436 11.75 -8.21 36.10
N LEU A 437 11.44 -9.43 35.64
CA LEU A 437 10.37 -10.27 36.21
C LEU A 437 10.62 -10.61 37.69
N LEU A 438 11.82 -11.10 38.03
CA LEU A 438 12.13 -11.48 39.42
C LEU A 438 12.06 -10.29 40.38
N LYS A 439 12.42 -9.09 39.92
CA LYS A 439 12.28 -7.85 40.69
C LYS A 439 10.80 -7.52 40.91
N ALA A 440 9.99 -7.57 39.85
CA ALA A 440 8.55 -7.35 39.94
C ALA A 440 7.86 -8.35 40.88
N ILE A 441 8.28 -9.63 40.88
CA ILE A 441 7.77 -10.65 41.81
C ILE A 441 8.11 -10.30 43.25
N LYS A 442 9.35 -9.87 43.53
CA LYS A 442 9.80 -9.50 44.88
C LYS A 442 9.07 -8.28 45.43
N GLU A 443 8.78 -7.31 44.58
CA GLU A 443 8.10 -6.06 44.95
C GLU A 443 6.56 -6.21 44.96
N GLY A 444 6.04 -7.23 44.29
CA GLY A 444 4.63 -7.52 44.14
C GLY A 444 4.01 -8.32 45.29
N LYS A 445 2.68 -8.49 45.20
CA LYS A 445 1.84 -9.29 46.11
C LYS A 445 1.02 -10.36 45.37
N SER A 446 1.02 -10.37 44.02
CA SER A 446 0.31 -11.38 43.22
C SER A 446 0.86 -12.80 43.48
N GLU A 447 0.01 -13.81 43.30
CA GLU A 447 0.45 -15.21 43.26
C GLU A 447 1.17 -15.46 41.92
N VAL A 448 2.49 -15.66 41.97
CA VAL A 448 3.30 -15.91 40.77
C VAL A 448 3.90 -17.31 40.80
N VAL A 449 3.61 -18.10 39.75
CA VAL A 449 4.22 -19.42 39.55
C VAL A 449 5.31 -19.31 38.49
N ILE A 450 6.55 -19.69 38.82
CA ILE A 450 7.70 -19.68 37.90
C ILE A 450 8.27 -21.09 37.71
N PRO A 451 8.81 -21.42 36.51
CA PRO A 451 9.44 -22.71 36.26
C PRO A 451 10.75 -22.84 37.05
N GLU A 452 11.18 -24.07 37.30
CA GLU A 452 12.38 -24.34 38.11
C GLU A 452 13.65 -23.70 37.53
N CYS A 453 13.77 -23.65 36.21
CA CYS A 453 14.93 -23.07 35.50
C CYS A 453 15.10 -21.56 35.69
N TRP A 454 14.08 -20.86 36.20
CA TRP A 454 14.15 -19.41 36.48
C TRP A 454 14.33 -19.09 37.96
N ARG A 455 14.31 -20.11 38.83
CA ARG A 455 14.53 -19.87 40.26
C ARG A 455 15.99 -19.46 40.48
N PRO A 456 16.25 -18.42 41.29
CA PRO A 456 17.62 -18.05 41.64
C PRO A 456 18.34 -19.24 42.26
N THR A 457 19.51 -19.62 41.72
CA THR A 457 20.40 -20.58 42.38
C THR A 457 21.02 -19.94 43.62
N ALA A 458 21.01 -20.64 44.74
CA ALA A 458 21.41 -20.13 46.06
C ALA A 458 22.87 -19.64 46.17
N ASP A 459 23.72 -19.86 45.17
CA ASP A 459 25.17 -19.64 45.25
C ASP A 459 25.66 -18.26 44.75
N SER A 460 24.77 -17.30 44.50
CA SER A 460 25.19 -15.95 44.03
C SER A 460 25.17 -14.85 45.10
N SER A 461 24.85 -15.18 46.36
CA SER A 461 24.97 -14.27 47.51
C SER A 461 26.21 -14.56 48.38
N GLY A 462 27.34 -14.83 47.73
CA GLY A 462 28.65 -14.84 48.40
C GLY A 462 29.11 -13.41 48.66
N GLU A 463 28.52 -12.75 49.66
CA GLU A 463 29.14 -11.58 50.29
C GLU A 463 30.49 -12.00 50.85
N GLN A 464 31.56 -11.40 50.32
CA GLN A 464 32.89 -11.46 50.90
C GLN A 464 32.83 -10.88 52.32
N GLU A 465 32.84 -11.72 53.35
CA GLU A 465 33.27 -11.33 54.68
C GLU A 465 34.74 -10.87 54.58
N GLY A 466 34.95 -9.56 54.68
CA GLY A 466 36.26 -8.96 54.86
C GLY A 466 36.87 -9.40 56.20
N PRO A 467 38.21 -9.47 56.31
CA PRO A 467 38.86 -10.07 57.46
C PRO A 467 38.65 -9.21 58.71
N ALA A 468 38.34 -9.88 59.82
CA ALA A 468 38.27 -9.29 61.15
C ALA A 468 39.59 -8.57 61.50
N ALA A 469 39.52 -7.26 61.70
CA ALA A 469 40.60 -6.48 62.27
C ALA A 469 40.71 -6.80 63.77
N SER A 470 41.84 -7.39 64.14
CA SER A 470 42.31 -7.47 65.52
C SER A 470 43.18 -6.26 65.80
N THR A 471 42.72 -5.38 66.69
CA THR A 471 43.52 -4.60 67.67
C THR A 471 42.57 -3.88 68.62
#